data_AF-A0A7C0XC39-F1
#
_entry.id   AF-A0A7C0XC39-F1
#
_cell.length_a   1.000
_cell.length_b   1.000
_cell.length_c   1.000
_cell.angle_alpha   90.00
_cell.angle_beta   90.00
_cell.angle_gamma   90.00
#
_symmetry.space_group_name_H-M   'P 1'
#
loop_
_entity.id
_entity.type
_entity.pdbx_description
1 polymer ?
#
loop_
_entity_poly.entity_id
_entity_poly.type
_entity_poly.pdbx_seq_one_letter_code
_entity_poly.pdbx_strand_id
1 'polypeptide(L)'
;MFIGWMGPNGLKTHYLLRAEIDTRAGALALTGNEEANLLFIQKVKRETKHLHLFMALQDQYERVTPDMVHKTGSQILFGGPRDVNFWSICIRKGLVKPERWRVLETSIHKEKEKEDIIHKDPFLKDNSGLPLSVRHNGRQFPVGDSTRFCAGDEVAYIILIEHAEKVHKYLRAMGWQQITSDGNKAFTVSQCPLPSGMG
;
A
#
# COMPACT_ATOMS: atom_id res chain seq x y z
N MET A 1 9.05 11.18 2.29
CA MET A 1 9.04 10.49 0.99
C MET A 1 9.55 9.06 1.20
N PHE A 2 8.83 8.06 0.69
CA PHE A 2 9.24 6.65 0.71
C PHE A 2 10.00 6.31 -0.56
N ILE A 3 10.93 5.36 -0.50
CA ILE A 3 11.60 4.83 -1.69
C ILE A 3 10.96 3.49 -2.04
N GLY A 4 10.36 3.41 -3.23
CA GLY A 4 9.93 2.17 -3.86
C GLY A 4 11.02 1.65 -4.78
N TRP A 5 11.32 0.35 -4.69
CA TRP A 5 12.37 -0.28 -5.49
C TRP A 5 11.83 -1.38 -6.40
N MET A 6 12.25 -1.35 -7.67
CA MET A 6 11.96 -2.36 -8.69
C MET A 6 13.27 -2.81 -9.36
N GLY A 7 13.89 -3.90 -8.90
CA GLY A 7 14.81 -4.71 -9.73
C GLY A 7 16.26 -4.82 -9.23
N PRO A 8 16.95 -5.95 -9.52
CA PRO A 8 17.97 -6.68 -8.72
C PRO A 8 19.20 -5.94 -8.16
N ASN A 9 19.42 -4.67 -8.47
CA ASN A 9 20.65 -3.94 -8.11
C ASN A 9 20.68 -3.34 -6.70
N GLY A 10 19.54 -3.01 -6.09
CA GLY A 10 19.38 -2.46 -4.73
C GLY A 10 19.88 -3.33 -3.56
N LEU A 11 20.41 -4.52 -3.82
CA LEU A 11 21.13 -5.30 -2.82
C LEU A 11 22.59 -4.82 -2.60
N LYS A 12 23.10 -3.87 -3.39
CA LYS A 12 24.42 -3.26 -3.13
C LYS A 12 24.30 -2.01 -2.26
N THR A 13 25.16 -1.89 -1.24
CA THR A 13 25.08 -0.81 -0.21
C THR A 13 25.22 0.58 -0.83
N HIS A 14 26.03 0.74 -1.89
CA HIS A 14 26.18 2.03 -2.57
C HIS A 14 24.89 2.55 -3.23
N TYR A 15 23.95 1.66 -3.62
CA TYR A 15 22.66 2.12 -4.14
C TYR A 15 21.72 2.60 -3.03
N LEU A 16 21.80 2.00 -1.84
CA LEU A 16 21.03 2.48 -0.68
C LEU A 16 21.51 3.84 -0.20
N LEU A 17 22.84 4.04 -0.16
CA LEU A 17 23.43 5.34 0.18
C LEU A 17 23.13 6.41 -0.87
N ARG A 18 23.19 6.07 -2.16
CA ARG A 18 22.78 6.98 -3.25
C ARG A 18 21.29 7.34 -3.19
N ALA A 19 20.48 6.47 -2.62
CA ALA A 19 19.06 6.71 -2.38
C ALA A 19 18.83 7.57 -1.12
N GLU A 20 19.88 7.92 -0.38
CA GLU A 20 19.83 8.69 0.88
C GLU A 20 18.89 8.04 1.90
N ILE A 21 18.96 6.70 1.99
CA ILE A 21 17.99 5.89 2.75
C ILE A 21 17.88 6.31 4.23
N ASP A 22 18.97 6.84 4.79
CA ASP A 22 19.10 7.38 6.14
C ASP A 22 18.25 8.63 6.40
N THR A 23 17.86 9.36 5.35
CA THR A 23 17.02 10.57 5.44
C THR A 23 15.54 10.31 5.12
N ARG A 24 15.18 9.08 4.73
CA ARG A 24 13.83 8.74 4.26
C ARG A 24 12.92 8.40 5.42
N ALA A 25 11.61 8.49 5.17
CA ALA A 25 10.60 8.07 6.14
C ALA A 25 10.45 6.54 6.20
N GLY A 26 10.88 5.83 5.14
CA GLY A 26 10.77 4.38 5.06
C GLY A 26 11.10 3.81 3.68
N ALA A 27 11.04 2.49 3.58
CA ALA A 27 11.35 1.73 2.37
C ALA A 27 10.21 0.78 2.00
N LEU A 28 9.97 0.65 0.69
CA LEU A 28 8.95 -0.22 0.10
C LEU A 28 9.60 -1.25 -0.83
N ALA A 29 9.42 -2.53 -0.52
CA ALA A 29 9.80 -3.63 -1.40
C ALA A 29 8.57 -4.13 -2.18
N LEU A 30 8.44 -3.73 -3.44
CA LEU A 30 7.24 -3.93 -4.25
C LEU A 30 7.56 -4.58 -5.59
N THR A 31 8.16 -5.76 -5.56
CA THR A 31 8.36 -6.58 -6.76
C THR A 31 7.56 -7.88 -6.67
N GLY A 32 7.33 -8.53 -7.81
CA GLY A 32 6.73 -9.87 -7.84
C GLY A 32 7.62 -10.97 -7.27
N ASN A 33 8.90 -10.69 -6.95
CA ASN A 33 9.85 -11.62 -6.36
C ASN A 33 9.96 -11.37 -4.85
N GLU A 34 9.29 -12.21 -4.06
CA GLU A 34 9.21 -12.06 -2.60
C GLU A 34 10.57 -12.27 -1.91
N GLU A 35 11.40 -13.20 -2.40
CA GLU A 35 12.73 -13.45 -1.84
C GLU A 35 13.61 -12.20 -2.00
N ALA A 36 13.59 -11.58 -3.19
CA ALA A 36 14.31 -10.34 -3.44
C ALA A 36 13.80 -9.20 -2.56
N ASN A 37 12.47 -9.10 -2.37
CA ASN A 37 11.88 -8.13 -1.47
C ASN A 37 12.36 -8.34 -0.02
N LEU A 38 12.39 -9.59 0.46
CA LEU A 38 12.82 -9.92 1.82
C LEU A 38 14.30 -9.58 2.03
N LEU A 39 15.17 -9.96 1.09
CA LEU A 39 16.61 -9.64 1.15
C LEU A 39 16.87 -8.13 1.17
N PHE A 40 16.09 -7.36 0.37
CA PHE A 40 16.17 -5.91 0.37
C PHE A 40 15.80 -5.32 1.73
N ILE A 41 14.67 -5.72 2.30
CA ILE A 41 14.22 -5.22 3.62
C ILE A 41 15.20 -5.58 4.73
N GLN A 42 15.73 -6.82 4.74
CA GLN A 42 16.78 -7.23 5.68
C GLN A 42 18.05 -6.38 5.55
N LYS A 43 18.41 -6.00 4.31
CA LYS A 43 19.54 -5.11 4.07
C LYS A 43 19.27 -3.70 4.60
N VAL A 44 18.12 -3.10 4.27
CA VAL A 44 17.75 -1.76 4.75
C VAL A 44 17.74 -1.70 6.28
N LYS A 45 17.19 -2.73 6.94
CA LYS A 45 17.18 -2.85 8.41
C LYS A 45 18.58 -2.85 9.03
N ARG A 46 19.58 -3.44 8.34
CA ARG A 46 20.97 -3.46 8.83
C ARG A 46 21.66 -2.12 8.70
N GLU A 47 21.36 -1.39 7.62
CA GLU A 47 22.03 -0.12 7.29
C GLU A 47 21.39 1.08 8.00
N THR A 48 20.12 0.97 8.43
CA THR A 48 19.38 2.08 9.03
C THR A 48 18.57 1.62 10.24
N LYS A 49 18.53 2.47 11.28
CA LYS A 49 17.67 2.27 12.45
C LYS A 49 16.47 3.22 12.33
N HIS A 50 15.27 2.73 12.64
CA HIS A 50 14.01 3.50 12.72
C HIS A 50 13.29 3.86 11.41
N LEU A 51 13.52 3.13 10.32
CA LEU A 51 12.69 3.27 9.11
C LEU A 51 11.40 2.47 9.20
N HIS A 52 10.31 3.02 8.65
CA HIS A 52 9.12 2.24 8.38
C HIS A 52 9.36 1.33 7.17
N LEU A 53 9.30 0.03 7.38
CA LEU A 53 9.58 -0.97 6.35
C LEU A 53 8.27 -1.61 5.92
N PHE A 54 8.06 -1.69 4.61
CA PHE A 54 6.93 -2.44 4.08
C PHE A 54 7.36 -3.31 2.89
N MET A 55 6.71 -4.45 2.76
CA MET A 55 6.97 -5.43 1.71
C MET A 55 5.66 -5.95 1.15
N ALA A 56 5.54 -6.04 -0.16
CA ALA A 56 4.46 -6.82 -0.77
C ALA A 56 4.76 -8.31 -0.68
N LEU A 57 3.68 -9.06 -0.48
CA LEU A 57 3.64 -10.49 -0.32
C LEU A 57 2.53 -11.02 -1.23
N GLN A 58 2.79 -12.08 -1.97
CA GLN A 58 1.88 -12.77 -2.86
C GLN A 58 0.89 -13.62 -2.05
N ASP A 59 -0.30 -13.83 -2.60
CA ASP A 59 -1.40 -14.57 -1.97
C ASP A 59 -1.14 -16.08 -1.81
N GLN A 60 -0.32 -16.68 -2.67
CA GLN A 60 -0.02 -18.12 -2.67
C GLN A 60 1.21 -18.53 -1.83
N TYR A 61 1.86 -17.60 -1.10
CA TYR A 61 2.99 -17.84 -0.18
C TYR A 61 3.93 -18.99 -0.57
N GLU A 62 4.58 -18.93 -1.72
CA GLU A 62 5.37 -20.09 -2.16
C GLU A 62 6.66 -20.26 -1.35
N ARG A 63 7.26 -19.14 -0.88
CA ARG A 63 8.63 -19.15 -0.32
C ARG A 63 8.88 -18.20 0.83
N VAL A 64 8.13 -17.10 0.91
CA VAL A 64 8.21 -16.14 2.03
C VAL A 64 6.89 -16.15 2.78
N THR A 65 6.95 -16.31 4.09
CA THR A 65 5.76 -16.29 4.96
C THR A 65 5.57 -14.92 5.61
N PRO A 66 4.34 -14.58 6.05
CA PRO A 66 4.08 -13.38 6.85
C PRO A 66 5.04 -13.23 8.04
N ASP A 67 5.28 -14.32 8.78
CA ASP A 67 6.19 -14.33 9.94
C ASP A 67 7.63 -13.94 9.56
N MET A 68 8.11 -14.38 8.38
CA MET A 68 9.43 -13.99 7.90
C MET A 68 9.51 -12.49 7.64
N VAL A 69 8.44 -11.90 7.08
CA VAL A 69 8.35 -10.44 6.89
C VAL A 69 8.33 -9.73 8.23
N HIS A 70 7.47 -10.13 9.17
CA HIS A 70 7.35 -9.46 10.48
C HIS A 70 8.61 -9.58 11.34
N LYS A 71 9.36 -10.69 11.27
CA LYS A 71 10.67 -10.84 11.95
C LYS A 71 11.68 -9.77 11.50
N THR A 72 11.54 -9.24 10.30
CA THR A 72 12.36 -8.09 9.85
C THR A 72 11.90 -6.76 10.42
N GLY A 73 10.78 -6.70 11.15
CA GLY A 73 10.16 -5.44 11.60
C GLY A 73 9.45 -4.70 10.46
N SER A 74 9.24 -5.38 9.32
CA SER A 74 8.46 -4.88 8.19
C SER A 74 7.00 -5.25 8.33
N GLN A 75 6.14 -4.42 7.75
CA GLN A 75 4.72 -4.70 7.56
C GLN A 75 4.47 -5.30 6.17
N ILE A 76 3.37 -6.02 6.01
CA ILE A 76 2.90 -6.49 4.71
C ILE A 76 2.09 -5.37 4.07
N LEU A 77 2.48 -4.93 2.87
CA LEU A 77 1.79 -3.85 2.15
C LEU A 77 0.33 -4.18 1.84
N PHE A 78 -0.45 -3.13 1.61
CA PHE A 78 -1.85 -3.18 1.17
C PHE A 78 -2.81 -3.90 2.14
N GLY A 79 -2.41 -4.03 3.41
CA GLY A 79 -3.22 -4.67 4.44
C GLY A 79 -3.13 -6.20 4.44
N GLY A 80 -2.28 -6.78 3.60
CA GLY A 80 -2.10 -8.23 3.51
C GLY A 80 -1.62 -8.69 2.12
N PRO A 81 -1.55 -10.01 1.91
CA PRO A 81 -1.06 -10.57 0.66
C PRO A 81 -1.91 -10.18 -0.54
N ARG A 82 -1.25 -9.88 -1.66
CA ARG A 82 -1.86 -9.40 -2.90
C ARG A 82 -1.04 -9.84 -4.11
N ASP A 83 -1.72 -10.20 -5.19
CA ASP A 83 -1.07 -10.47 -6.47
C ASP A 83 -0.55 -9.15 -7.08
N VAL A 84 0.72 -8.86 -6.86
CA VAL A 84 1.38 -7.64 -7.35
C VAL A 84 1.39 -7.61 -8.87
N ASN A 85 1.50 -8.76 -9.54
CA ASN A 85 1.58 -8.83 -11.00
C ASN A 85 0.21 -8.53 -11.62
N PHE A 86 -0.86 -9.11 -11.07
CA PHE A 86 -2.24 -8.81 -11.44
C PHE A 86 -2.53 -7.31 -11.34
N TRP A 87 -2.27 -6.71 -10.17
CA TRP A 87 -2.52 -5.28 -9.97
C TRP A 87 -1.67 -4.40 -10.91
N SER A 88 -0.42 -4.78 -11.14
CA SER A 88 0.46 -4.10 -12.10
C SER A 88 -0.10 -4.14 -13.52
N ILE A 89 -0.68 -5.27 -13.95
CA ILE A 89 -1.36 -5.40 -15.25
C ILE A 89 -2.62 -4.53 -15.30
N CYS A 90 -3.47 -4.59 -14.29
CA CYS A 90 -4.73 -3.82 -14.25
C CYS A 90 -4.47 -2.31 -14.29
N ILE A 91 -3.45 -1.82 -13.56
CA ILE A 91 -3.01 -0.42 -13.62
C ILE A 91 -2.56 -0.04 -15.02
N ARG A 92 -1.67 -0.83 -15.65
CA ARG A 92 -1.15 -0.54 -17.00
C ARG A 92 -2.25 -0.55 -18.07
N LYS A 93 -3.25 -1.41 -17.91
CA LYS A 93 -4.39 -1.52 -18.84
C LYS A 93 -5.49 -0.47 -18.58
N GLY A 94 -5.34 0.38 -17.56
CA GLY A 94 -6.36 1.37 -17.20
C GLY A 94 -7.66 0.76 -16.67
N LEU A 95 -7.58 -0.45 -16.09
CA LEU A 95 -8.74 -1.19 -15.55
C LEU A 95 -9.08 -0.80 -14.11
N VAL A 96 -8.44 0.24 -13.59
CA VAL A 96 -8.60 0.71 -12.22
C VAL A 96 -8.96 2.19 -12.17
N LYS A 97 -9.66 2.58 -11.11
CA LYS A 97 -9.93 3.98 -10.76
C LYS A 97 -9.25 4.30 -9.43
N PRO A 98 -8.39 5.33 -9.37
CA PRO A 98 -7.88 5.81 -8.11
C PRO A 98 -8.97 6.63 -7.41
N GLU A 99 -9.16 6.38 -6.11
CA GLU A 99 -10.20 7.03 -5.31
C GLU A 99 -9.68 7.40 -3.92
N ARG A 100 -10.35 8.35 -3.29
CA ARG A 100 -10.09 8.74 -1.90
C ARG A 100 -11.36 8.62 -1.08
N TRP A 101 -11.21 8.13 0.14
CA TRP A 101 -12.33 7.88 1.05
C TRP A 101 -11.99 8.38 2.44
N ARG A 102 -12.93 9.04 3.11
CA ARG A 102 -12.82 9.50 4.49
C ARG A 102 -13.56 8.56 5.42
N VAL A 103 -12.94 8.18 6.53
CA VAL A 103 -13.58 7.45 7.63
C VAL A 103 -14.38 8.43 8.49
N LEU A 104 -15.68 8.20 8.68
CA LEU A 104 -16.53 9.07 9.50
C LEU A 104 -16.60 8.60 10.96
N GLU A 105 -16.76 9.52 11.91
CA GLU A 105 -16.84 9.25 13.36
C GLU A 105 -17.93 8.25 13.75
N THR A 106 -19.05 8.24 13.03
CA THR A 106 -20.19 7.33 13.27
C THR A 106 -19.89 5.86 12.98
N SER A 107 -18.73 5.54 12.39
CA SER A 107 -18.29 4.16 12.14
C SER A 107 -17.75 3.43 13.39
N ILE A 108 -17.41 4.17 14.47
CA ILE A 108 -16.76 3.62 15.69
C ILE A 108 -17.79 3.23 16.78
N HIS A 109 -19.01 3.78 16.75
CA HIS A 109 -20.02 3.58 17.81
C HIS A 109 -21.21 2.68 17.39
N LYS A 110 -20.93 1.48 16.89
CA LYS A 110 -21.93 0.39 16.89
C LYS A 110 -21.44 -0.81 17.69
N GLU A 111 -21.11 -0.58 18.95
CA GLU A 111 -21.19 -1.63 19.96
C GLU A 111 -22.62 -1.72 20.45
N LYS A 112 -23.40 -2.60 19.81
CA LYS A 112 -24.55 -3.37 20.32
C LYS A 112 -25.45 -3.72 19.16
N GLU A 113 -25.13 -4.82 18.50
CA GLU A 113 -26.07 -5.90 18.20
C GLU A 113 -25.22 -7.11 17.78
N LYS A 114 -25.32 -8.17 18.58
CA LYS A 114 -24.72 -9.47 18.30
C LYS A 114 -25.41 -10.06 17.08
N GLU A 115 -24.64 -10.83 16.30
CA GLU A 115 -25.11 -11.69 15.19
C GLU A 115 -25.46 -10.97 13.88
N ASP A 116 -24.45 -10.35 13.26
CA ASP A 116 -24.20 -10.35 11.79
C ASP A 116 -23.04 -9.39 11.43
N ILE A 117 -21.96 -9.41 12.23
CA ILE A 117 -20.72 -8.71 11.85
C ILE A 117 -20.04 -9.57 10.79
N ILE A 118 -20.53 -9.51 9.55
CA ILE A 118 -19.68 -9.72 8.38
C ILE A 118 -18.50 -8.80 8.62
N HIS A 119 -17.34 -9.37 8.88
CA HIS A 119 -16.10 -8.65 9.11
C HIS A 119 -15.97 -7.58 8.02
N LYS A 120 -16.21 -6.32 8.41
CA LYS A 120 -16.04 -5.16 7.56
C LYS A 120 -14.53 -5.05 7.32
N ASP A 121 -14.09 -5.51 6.17
CA ASP A 121 -12.71 -5.58 5.71
C ASP A 121 -12.39 -4.34 4.87
N PRO A 122 -11.89 -3.25 5.48
CA PRO A 122 -11.49 -2.05 4.76
C PRO A 122 -10.30 -2.28 3.83
N PHE A 123 -9.65 -3.45 3.88
CA PHE A 123 -8.53 -3.76 3.01
C PHE A 123 -8.93 -4.39 1.67
N LEU A 124 -10.22 -4.72 1.48
CA LEU A 124 -10.76 -5.30 0.25
C LEU A 124 -10.00 -6.58 -0.19
N LYS A 125 -9.88 -7.56 0.72
CA LYS A 125 -9.17 -8.82 0.49
C LYS A 125 -9.82 -9.72 -0.57
N ASP A 126 -11.04 -9.40 -1.00
CA ASP A 126 -11.69 -10.01 -2.16
C ASP A 126 -11.12 -9.54 -3.51
N ASN A 127 -10.01 -8.79 -3.49
CA ASN A 127 -9.30 -8.26 -4.65
C ASN A 127 -10.10 -7.25 -5.49
N SER A 128 -11.22 -6.72 -4.95
CA SER A 128 -12.02 -5.70 -5.63
C SER A 128 -11.38 -4.31 -5.63
N GLY A 129 -10.43 -4.08 -4.73
CA GLY A 129 -9.63 -2.86 -4.62
C GLY A 129 -8.34 -3.10 -3.84
N LEU A 130 -7.47 -2.10 -3.87
CA LEU A 130 -6.17 -2.11 -3.19
C LEU A 130 -6.00 -0.80 -2.41
N PRO A 131 -5.95 -0.84 -1.06
CA PRO A 131 -5.66 0.35 -0.26
C PRO A 131 -4.18 0.70 -0.38
N LEU A 132 -3.87 1.92 -0.78
CA LEU A 132 -2.49 2.36 -1.04
C LEU A 132 -1.87 3.09 0.14
N SER A 133 -2.59 4.07 0.67
CA SER A 133 -2.08 4.94 1.73
C SER A 133 -3.20 5.49 2.59
N VAL A 134 -2.89 5.71 3.87
CA VAL A 134 -3.74 6.44 4.81
C VAL A 134 -3.11 7.79 5.13
N ARG A 135 -3.92 8.84 5.19
CA ARG A 135 -3.55 10.18 5.65
C ARG A 135 -4.28 10.46 6.95
N HIS A 136 -3.50 10.60 8.02
CA HIS A 136 -3.98 10.92 9.37
C HIS A 136 -3.25 12.17 9.89
N ASN A 137 -3.99 13.17 10.35
CA ASN A 137 -3.43 14.43 10.88
C ASN A 137 -2.38 15.07 9.94
N GLY A 138 -2.65 15.08 8.64
CA GLY A 138 -1.77 15.64 7.62
C GLY A 138 -0.55 14.78 7.24
N ARG A 139 -0.30 13.66 7.93
CA ARG A 139 0.78 12.72 7.60
C ARG A 139 0.25 11.56 6.78
N GLN A 140 0.97 11.17 5.72
CA GLN A 140 0.58 10.08 4.83
C GLN A 140 1.53 8.89 4.98
N PHE A 141 0.95 7.71 5.15
CA PHE A 141 1.66 6.45 5.33
C PHE A 141 1.11 5.38 4.37
N PRO A 142 1.97 4.47 3.86
CA PRO A 142 1.52 3.27 3.17
C PRO A 142 0.59 2.46 4.07
N VAL A 143 -0.43 1.84 3.49
CA VAL A 143 -1.27 0.89 4.22
C VAL A 143 -0.50 -0.41 4.37
N GLY A 144 -0.14 -0.76 5.60
CA GLY A 144 0.34 -2.08 5.99
C GLY A 144 -0.74 -2.92 6.70
N ASP A 145 -0.47 -4.19 6.90
CA ASP A 145 -1.31 -5.15 7.63
C ASP A 145 -1.52 -4.83 9.13
N SER A 146 -0.70 -3.95 9.71
CA SER A 146 -0.94 -3.41 11.06
C SER A 146 -1.69 -2.07 11.08
N THR A 147 -2.04 -1.53 9.90
CA THR A 147 -2.76 -0.24 9.80
C THR A 147 -4.11 -0.33 10.49
N ARG A 148 -4.39 0.63 11.37
CA ARG A 148 -5.71 0.81 11.96
C ARG A 148 -6.29 2.10 11.43
N PHE A 149 -7.47 2.02 10.82
CA PHE A 149 -8.16 3.19 10.32
C PHE A 149 -8.95 3.86 11.45
N CYS A 150 -8.73 5.15 11.62
CA CYS A 150 -9.37 5.99 12.62
C CYS A 150 -10.35 6.96 11.97
N ALA A 151 -11.31 7.47 12.75
CA ALA A 151 -12.18 8.54 12.27
C ALA A 151 -11.36 9.76 11.84
N GLY A 152 -11.76 10.37 10.72
CA GLY A 152 -11.04 11.45 10.07
C GLY A 152 -9.93 11.01 9.12
N ASP A 153 -9.55 9.72 9.11
CA ASP A 153 -8.57 9.21 8.16
C ASP A 153 -9.06 9.37 6.73
N GLU A 154 -8.13 9.73 5.85
CA GLU A 154 -8.36 9.67 4.42
C GLU A 154 -7.52 8.55 3.80
N VAL A 155 -8.18 7.63 3.13
CA VAL A 155 -7.55 6.45 2.54
C VAL A 155 -7.63 6.55 1.03
N ALA A 156 -6.49 6.39 0.38
CA ALA A 156 -6.40 6.27 -1.07
C ALA A 156 -6.51 4.80 -1.48
N TYR A 157 -7.39 4.52 -2.43
CA TYR A 157 -7.55 3.20 -3.04
C TYR A 157 -7.26 3.27 -4.53
N ILE A 158 -6.89 2.13 -5.12
CA ILE A 158 -7.22 1.83 -6.51
C ILE A 158 -8.31 0.76 -6.51
N ILE A 159 -9.34 0.95 -7.33
CA ILE A 159 -10.51 0.06 -7.37
C ILE A 159 -10.68 -0.45 -8.78
N LEU A 160 -10.94 -1.75 -8.95
CA LEU A 160 -11.25 -2.31 -10.27
C LEU A 160 -12.54 -1.70 -10.80
N ILE A 161 -12.52 -1.25 -12.06
CA ILE A 161 -13.66 -0.54 -12.67
C ILE A 161 -14.93 -1.39 -12.62
N GLU A 162 -14.81 -2.69 -12.92
CA GLU A 162 -15.92 -3.65 -12.88
C GLU A 162 -16.51 -3.87 -11.47
N HIS A 163 -15.76 -3.52 -10.42
CA HIS A 163 -16.18 -3.67 -9.03
C HIS A 163 -16.48 -2.35 -8.32
N ALA A 164 -16.38 -1.21 -9.02
CA ALA A 164 -16.51 0.11 -8.40
C ALA A 164 -17.82 0.28 -7.60
N GLU A 165 -18.97 -0.06 -8.18
CA GLU A 165 -20.26 0.07 -7.49
C GLU A 165 -20.36 -0.82 -6.25
N LYS A 166 -19.84 -2.05 -6.33
CA LYS A 166 -19.79 -2.99 -5.21
C LYS A 166 -18.95 -2.41 -4.08
N VAL A 167 -17.74 -1.94 -4.40
CA VAL A 167 -16.81 -1.35 -3.42
C VAL A 167 -17.41 -0.08 -2.81
N HIS A 168 -18.04 0.79 -3.61
CA HIS A 168 -18.65 2.02 -3.10
C HIS A 168 -19.78 1.72 -2.11
N LYS A 169 -20.66 0.78 -2.43
CA LYS A 169 -21.73 0.33 -1.52
C LYS A 169 -21.12 -0.24 -0.24
N TYR A 170 -20.07 -1.04 -0.37
CA TYR A 170 -19.37 -1.65 0.75
C TYR A 170 -18.73 -0.61 1.69
N LEU A 171 -17.90 0.29 1.16
CA LEU A 171 -17.23 1.35 1.93
C LEU A 171 -18.26 2.29 2.59
N ARG A 172 -19.34 2.67 1.89
CA ARG A 172 -20.43 3.47 2.48
C ARG A 172 -21.14 2.74 3.61
N ALA A 173 -21.40 1.44 3.48
CA ALA A 173 -21.96 0.62 4.54
C ALA A 173 -21.03 0.50 5.76
N MET A 174 -19.72 0.69 5.58
CA MET A 174 -18.75 0.81 6.68
C MET A 174 -18.72 2.21 7.32
N GLY A 175 -19.48 3.17 6.82
CA GLY A 175 -19.48 4.55 7.31
C GLY A 175 -18.36 5.40 6.69
N TRP A 176 -17.92 5.07 5.47
CA TRP A 176 -16.90 5.81 4.75
C TRP A 176 -17.55 6.69 3.69
N GLN A 177 -16.96 7.86 3.46
CA GLN A 177 -17.44 8.81 2.46
C GLN A 177 -16.39 9.03 1.38
N GLN A 178 -16.77 8.88 0.12
CA GLN A 178 -15.88 9.19 -0.99
C GLN A 178 -15.56 10.68 -1.01
N ILE A 179 -14.28 11.02 -1.09
CA ILE A 179 -13.78 12.38 -1.24
C ILE A 179 -13.48 12.57 -2.72
N THR A 180 -14.39 13.18 -3.45
CA THR A 180 -14.12 13.63 -4.81
C THR A 180 -13.16 14.82 -4.72
N SER A 181 -11.88 14.61 -5.07
CA SER A 181 -11.02 15.74 -5.40
C SER A 181 -11.47 16.22 -6.78
N ASP A 182 -11.98 17.44 -6.84
CA ASP A 182 -12.01 18.19 -8.09
C ASP A 182 -10.66 18.05 -8.79
N GLY A 183 -10.69 17.74 -10.08
CA GLY A 183 -9.54 17.75 -10.96
C GLY A 183 -8.64 16.53 -10.83
N ASN A 184 -8.71 15.71 -11.88
CA ASN A 184 -7.71 14.95 -12.63
C ASN A 184 -6.19 15.36 -12.55
N LYS A 185 -5.71 15.97 -11.47
CA LYS A 185 -4.34 16.48 -11.28
C LYS A 185 -3.57 15.83 -10.13
N ALA A 186 -4.22 15.02 -9.28
CA ALA A 186 -3.54 14.41 -8.12
C ALA A 186 -2.83 13.08 -8.41
N PHE A 187 -3.10 12.46 -9.56
CA PHE A 187 -2.44 11.23 -10.01
C PHE A 187 -1.72 11.48 -11.33
N THR A 188 -0.75 12.41 -11.33
CA THR A 188 0.22 12.43 -12.42
C THR A 188 1.09 11.19 -12.27
N VAL A 189 1.05 10.29 -13.26
CA VAL A 189 2.13 9.33 -13.45
C VAL A 189 3.33 10.17 -13.84
N SER A 190 4.09 10.64 -12.86
CA SER A 190 5.40 11.24 -13.11
C SER A 190 6.29 10.13 -13.66
N GLN A 191 6.23 9.93 -14.98
CA GLN A 191 7.32 9.30 -15.68
C GLN A 191 8.52 10.22 -15.46
N CYS A 192 9.43 9.87 -14.55
CA CYS A 192 10.73 10.50 -14.49
C CYS A 192 11.39 10.28 -15.85
N PRO A 193 11.57 11.31 -16.70
CA PRO A 193 12.41 11.15 -17.87
C PRO A 193 13.82 10.99 -17.32
N LEU A 194 14.46 9.86 -17.62
CA LEU A 194 15.90 9.77 -17.46
C LEU A 194 16.51 10.88 -18.34
N PRO A 195 17.43 11.72 -17.83
CA PRO A 195 18.08 12.71 -18.67
C PRO A 195 18.88 11.98 -19.76
N SER A 196 18.38 12.06 -20.98
CA SER A 196 19.07 11.64 -22.19
C SER A 196 20.25 12.60 -22.42
N GLY A 197 21.43 12.25 -21.94
CA GLY A 197 22.61 13.08 -22.16
C GLY A 197 23.82 12.70 -21.32
N MET A 198 24.37 11.51 -21.52
CA MET A 198 25.81 11.24 -21.37
C MET A 198 26.21 10.19 -22.41
N GLY A 199 26.51 10.69 -23.60
CA GLY A 199 27.13 10.00 -24.73
C GLY A 199 27.76 11.06 -25.61
#